data_AF-A0A1B0GSI8-F1
#
_entry.id   AF-A0A1B0GSI8-F1
#
_cell.length_a   1.000
_cell.length_b   1.000
_cell.length_c   1.000
_cell.angle_alpha   90.00
_cell.angle_beta   90.00
_cell.angle_gamma   90.00
#
_symmetry.space_group_name_H-M   'P 1'
#
loop_
_entity.id
_entity.type
_entity.pdbx_description
1 polymer ?
#
loop_
_entity_poly.entity_id
_entity_poly.type
_entity_poly.pdbx_seq_one_letter_code
_entity_poly.pdbx_strand_id
1 'polypeptide(L)'
;KREVDEEDAALYRYLGTLLRHCVMVEAAGDRTEEFHGHTVNLLGNLPLKCLDVLLALELHEGSLEFMGVNMDVISALLAFLEKRLHQTHRLKECVAPVLNVLTECARMHRPARKFLKAQVLPPLRDVRTRPEVGDLLRNKLVRLMTHLDTDVKRVAAEFLFVLCSESVPRFIKYTGYGNAAGLLAARGLMAGGRPEGQYSEDEDTDTEEYREAKASINPVTGRVEEKPPNPMEGMTEEQKEHEAMKLVNMFDKLSRTRIEDKTPVPGISLGRLHTVSRSQMGRNSNGVLLPGKQPELFLSRRRGGGSLCLVMTAHRTGKQEAQWGFPE
;
A
#
# COMPACT_ATOMS: atom_id res chain seq x y z
N LYS A 1 0.34 -21.00 -18.68
CA LYS A 1 1.17 -21.86 -17.81
C LYS A 1 0.88 -23.30 -18.21
N ARG A 2 1.89 -24.07 -18.64
CA ARG A 2 1.73 -25.50 -18.95
C ARG A 2 1.30 -26.21 -17.66
N GLU A 3 0.28 -27.05 -17.73
CA GLU A 3 0.01 -28.00 -16.64
C GLU A 3 1.20 -28.94 -16.57
N VAL A 4 1.86 -28.96 -15.42
CA VAL A 4 2.99 -29.84 -15.14
C VAL A 4 2.39 -31.16 -14.71
N ASP A 5 2.71 -32.24 -15.44
CA ASP A 5 2.28 -33.57 -15.10
C ASP A 5 2.81 -33.98 -13.70
N GLU A 6 2.24 -35.04 -13.12
CA GLU A 6 2.58 -35.45 -11.75
C GLU A 6 4.01 -36.01 -11.66
N GLU A 7 4.53 -36.59 -12.74
CA GLU A 7 5.89 -37.15 -12.80
C GLU A 7 6.94 -36.03 -12.81
N ASP A 8 6.76 -35.02 -13.66
CA ASP A 8 7.57 -33.81 -13.70
C ASP A 8 7.46 -33.06 -12.37
N ALA A 9 6.27 -32.98 -11.76
CA ALA A 9 6.10 -32.32 -10.47
C ALA A 9 6.92 -33.02 -9.36
N ALA A 10 6.96 -34.35 -9.35
CA ALA A 10 7.82 -35.11 -8.43
C ALA A 10 9.31 -34.83 -8.70
N LEU A 11 9.72 -34.79 -9.97
CA LEU A 11 11.09 -34.48 -10.36
C LEU A 11 11.50 -33.05 -9.95
N TYR A 12 10.63 -32.06 -10.14
CA TYR A 12 10.88 -30.68 -9.72
C TYR A 12 10.94 -30.53 -8.20
N ARG A 13 10.15 -31.30 -7.45
CA ARG A 13 10.25 -31.34 -5.98
C ARG A 13 11.55 -31.97 -5.50
N TYR A 14 12.00 -33.03 -6.18
CA TYR A 14 13.30 -33.64 -5.91
C TYR A 14 14.44 -32.64 -6.18
N LEU A 15 14.43 -31.97 -7.33
CA LEU A 15 15.38 -30.90 -7.64
C LEU A 15 15.31 -29.77 -6.61
N GLY A 16 14.10 -29.32 -6.23
CA GLY A 16 13.91 -28.29 -5.21
C GLY A 16 14.50 -28.68 -3.86
N THR A 17 14.44 -29.97 -3.49
CA THR A 17 15.07 -30.49 -2.27
C THR A 17 16.60 -30.40 -2.34
N LEU A 18 17.22 -30.71 -3.49
CA LEU A 18 18.65 -30.54 -3.68
C LEU A 18 19.05 -29.06 -3.59
N LEU A 19 18.31 -28.18 -4.25
CA LEU A 19 18.58 -26.73 -4.24
C LEU A 19 18.42 -26.13 -2.85
N ARG A 20 17.47 -26.63 -2.06
CA ARG A 20 17.31 -26.28 -0.65
C ARG A 20 18.57 -26.56 0.17
N HIS A 21 19.22 -27.71 -0.04
CA HIS A 21 20.52 -27.98 0.58
C HIS A 21 21.60 -27.01 0.09
N CYS A 22 21.63 -26.69 -1.20
CA CYS A 22 22.58 -25.72 -1.75
C CYS A 22 22.43 -24.31 -1.14
N VAL A 23 21.20 -23.86 -0.84
CA VAL A 23 20.96 -22.58 -0.15
C VAL A 23 21.58 -22.56 1.25
N MET A 24 21.61 -23.70 1.94
CA MET A 24 22.07 -23.80 3.32
C MET A 24 23.58 -24.08 3.47
N VAL A 25 24.27 -24.41 2.38
CA VAL A 25 25.69 -24.80 2.39
C VAL A 25 26.58 -23.64 1.95
N GLU A 26 27.75 -23.54 2.56
CA GLU A 26 28.82 -22.64 2.13
C GLU A 26 29.73 -23.30 1.09
N ALA A 27 30.07 -22.57 0.04
CA ALA A 27 31.03 -23.04 -0.96
C ALA A 27 32.47 -22.74 -0.51
N ALA A 28 33.43 -23.51 -1.02
CA ALA A 28 34.84 -23.27 -0.72
C ALA A 28 35.32 -21.92 -1.31
N GLY A 29 35.98 -21.12 -0.47
CA GLY A 29 36.48 -19.78 -0.79
C GLY A 29 35.35 -18.74 -0.88
N ASP A 30 35.56 -17.68 -1.66
CA ASP A 30 34.63 -16.54 -1.73
C ASP A 30 33.45 -16.76 -2.70
N ARG A 31 33.19 -18.02 -3.11
CA ARG A 31 32.21 -18.36 -4.16
C ARG A 31 30.80 -18.65 -3.65
N THR A 32 30.58 -18.60 -2.34
CA THR A 32 29.29 -18.91 -1.72
C THR A 32 28.15 -18.07 -2.30
N GLU A 33 28.37 -16.78 -2.49
CA GLU A 33 27.32 -15.89 -3.00
C GLU A 33 26.96 -16.14 -4.47
N GLU A 34 27.95 -16.48 -5.30
CA GLU A 34 27.74 -16.85 -6.70
C GLU A 34 26.98 -18.18 -6.79
N PHE A 35 27.39 -19.16 -5.98
CA PHE A 35 26.72 -20.46 -5.86
C PHE A 35 25.25 -20.34 -5.43
N HIS A 36 24.99 -19.53 -4.39
CA HIS A 36 23.61 -19.22 -3.96
C HIS A 36 22.84 -18.49 -5.05
N GLY A 37 23.47 -17.57 -5.79
CA GLY A 37 22.86 -16.89 -6.93
C GLY A 37 22.37 -17.85 -8.01
N HIS A 38 23.20 -18.79 -8.44
CA HIS A 38 22.80 -19.82 -9.42
C HIS A 38 21.67 -20.72 -8.88
N THR A 39 21.75 -21.08 -7.60
CA THR A 39 20.73 -21.89 -6.91
C THR A 39 19.37 -21.19 -6.92
N VAL A 40 19.33 -19.92 -6.54
CA VAL A 40 18.10 -19.10 -6.53
C VAL A 40 17.55 -18.88 -7.93
N ASN A 41 18.42 -18.65 -8.92
CA ASN A 41 18.00 -18.52 -10.31
C ASN A 41 17.29 -19.78 -10.81
N LEU A 42 17.79 -20.97 -10.44
CA LEU A 42 17.16 -22.23 -10.78
C LEU A 42 15.86 -22.47 -10.00
N LEU A 43 15.81 -22.10 -8.71
CA LEU A 43 14.58 -22.12 -7.92
C LEU A 43 13.48 -21.26 -8.55
N GLY A 44 13.83 -20.09 -9.09
CA GLY A 44 12.89 -19.20 -9.79
C GLY A 44 12.27 -19.79 -11.06
N ASN A 45 12.83 -20.87 -11.60
CA ASN A 45 12.30 -21.57 -12.77
C ASN A 45 11.40 -22.76 -12.41
N LEU A 46 11.35 -23.17 -11.13
CA LEU A 46 10.52 -24.29 -10.71
C LEU A 46 9.02 -23.91 -10.74
N PRO A 47 8.11 -24.88 -10.99
CA PRO A 47 6.69 -24.64 -10.85
C PRO A 47 6.34 -24.22 -9.42
N LEU A 48 5.47 -23.22 -9.27
CA LEU A 48 5.10 -22.63 -7.96
C LEU A 48 4.63 -23.67 -6.93
N LYS A 49 3.89 -24.70 -7.38
CA LYS A 49 3.42 -25.80 -6.52
C LYS A 49 4.53 -26.67 -5.92
N CYS A 50 5.76 -26.56 -6.43
CA CYS A 50 6.91 -27.34 -6.00
C CYS A 50 7.86 -26.57 -5.06
N LEU A 51 7.59 -25.29 -4.80
CA LEU A 51 8.36 -24.48 -3.84
C LEU A 51 7.96 -24.78 -2.38
N ASP A 52 6.92 -25.59 -2.17
CA ASP A 52 6.49 -26.13 -0.88
C ASP A 52 7.61 -26.91 -0.17
N VAL A 53 8.47 -27.58 -0.94
CA VAL A 53 9.63 -28.33 -0.42
C VAL A 53 10.62 -27.47 0.35
N LEU A 54 10.66 -26.15 0.11
CA LEU A 54 11.55 -25.23 0.81
C LEU A 54 11.20 -25.08 2.30
N LEU A 55 9.94 -25.35 2.67
CA LEU A 55 9.46 -25.29 4.06
C LEU A 55 9.23 -26.67 4.70
N ALA A 56 9.45 -27.75 3.94
CA ALA A 56 9.27 -29.12 4.40
C ALA A 56 10.53 -29.69 5.10
N LEU A 57 11.28 -28.87 5.84
CA LEU A 57 12.37 -29.35 6.70
C LEU A 57 11.78 -29.83 8.03
N GLU A 58 12.34 -30.92 8.54
CA GLU A 58 12.12 -31.32 9.92
C GLU A 58 12.76 -30.29 10.87
N LEU A 59 12.11 -30.07 12.01
CA LEU A 59 12.66 -29.25 13.08
C LEU A 59 13.70 -30.08 13.84
N HIS A 60 14.88 -29.52 14.04
CA HIS A 60 15.92 -30.09 14.88
C HIS A 60 16.34 -29.08 15.95
N GLU A 61 17.12 -29.52 16.94
CA GLU A 61 17.71 -28.61 17.92
C GLU A 61 18.55 -27.54 17.22
N GLY A 62 18.27 -26.26 17.52
CA GLY A 62 18.93 -25.11 16.89
C GLY A 62 18.32 -24.61 15.58
N SER A 63 17.27 -25.26 15.04
CA SER A 63 16.52 -24.71 13.90
C SER A 63 15.80 -23.41 14.27
N LEU A 64 15.69 -22.50 13.30
CA LEU A 64 14.83 -21.34 13.41
C LEU A 64 13.36 -21.78 13.24
N GLU A 65 12.64 -21.92 14.36
CA GLU A 65 11.22 -22.26 14.34
C GLU A 65 10.32 -21.01 14.33
N PHE A 66 9.30 -21.00 13.48
CA PHE A 66 8.21 -20.04 13.56
C PHE A 66 6.86 -20.71 13.27
N MET A 67 5.92 -20.64 14.22
CA MET A 67 4.60 -21.30 14.14
C MET A 67 4.69 -22.81 13.86
N GLY A 68 5.64 -23.52 14.48
CA GLY A 68 5.80 -24.97 14.30
C GLY A 68 6.37 -25.39 12.94
N VAL A 69 6.99 -24.48 12.20
CA VAL A 69 7.61 -24.75 10.89
C VAL A 69 9.04 -24.23 10.88
N ASN A 70 9.95 -24.96 10.23
CA ASN A 70 11.33 -24.56 10.04
C ASN A 70 11.43 -23.37 9.06
N MET A 71 12.14 -22.31 9.46
CA MET A 71 12.35 -21.08 8.70
C MET A 71 13.81 -20.86 8.28
N ASP A 72 14.71 -21.83 8.48
CA ASP A 72 16.15 -21.69 8.21
C ASP A 72 16.40 -21.30 6.75
N VAL A 73 15.76 -22.00 5.81
CA VAL A 73 15.88 -21.73 4.36
C VAL A 73 15.34 -20.35 4.00
N ILE A 74 14.20 -19.97 4.56
CA ILE A 74 13.58 -18.65 4.31
C ILE A 74 14.44 -17.52 4.88
N SER A 75 15.02 -17.73 6.06
CA SER A 75 15.96 -16.80 6.69
C SER A 75 17.24 -16.66 5.87
N ALA A 76 17.81 -17.77 5.39
CA ALA A 76 18.98 -17.76 4.51
C ALA A 76 18.72 -17.02 3.19
N LEU A 77 17.56 -17.26 2.55
CA LEU A 77 17.15 -16.53 1.34
C LEU A 77 16.95 -15.03 1.61
N LEU A 78 16.41 -14.66 2.78
CA LEU A 78 16.23 -13.27 3.17
C LEU A 78 17.57 -12.56 3.42
N ALA A 79 18.51 -13.23 4.09
CA ALA A 79 19.86 -12.73 4.31
C ALA A 79 20.62 -12.59 2.96
N PHE A 80 20.44 -13.55 2.05
CA PHE A 80 20.97 -13.48 0.70
C PHE A 80 20.41 -12.28 -0.08
N LEU A 81 19.09 -12.04 -0.01
CA LEU A 81 18.46 -10.84 -0.58
C LEU A 81 19.08 -9.57 -0.02
N GLU A 82 19.21 -9.47 1.30
CA GLU A 82 19.80 -8.28 1.93
C GLU A 82 21.24 -8.04 1.46
N LYS A 83 22.06 -9.10 1.35
CA LYS A 83 23.41 -8.99 0.78
C LYS A 83 23.39 -8.48 -0.66
N ARG A 84 22.50 -9.03 -1.51
CA ARG A 84 22.35 -8.62 -2.92
C ARG A 84 21.84 -7.20 -3.09
N LEU A 85 21.04 -6.67 -2.17
CA LEU A 85 20.56 -5.27 -2.20
C LEU A 85 21.69 -4.24 -2.01
N HIS A 86 22.84 -4.63 -1.46
CA HIS A 86 24.01 -3.76 -1.38
C HIS A 86 24.74 -3.63 -2.73
N GLN A 87 24.49 -4.53 -3.68
CA GLN A 87 25.07 -4.47 -5.02
C GLN A 87 24.24 -3.50 -5.87
N THR A 88 24.83 -2.35 -6.21
CA THR A 88 24.12 -1.30 -6.97
C THR A 88 24.00 -1.61 -8.47
N HIS A 89 24.77 -2.56 -8.98
CA HIS A 89 24.80 -2.94 -10.39
C HIS A 89 24.04 -4.24 -10.64
N ARG A 90 23.36 -4.37 -11.79
CA ARG A 90 22.58 -5.56 -12.21
C ARG A 90 21.53 -6.04 -11.18
N LEU A 91 20.94 -5.11 -10.43
CA LEU A 91 19.87 -5.39 -9.45
C LEU A 91 18.76 -6.29 -9.99
N LYS A 92 18.36 -6.11 -11.26
CA LYS A 92 17.34 -6.96 -11.89
C LYS A 92 17.68 -8.45 -11.82
N GLU A 93 18.90 -8.82 -12.21
CA GLU A 93 19.33 -10.22 -12.26
C GLU A 93 19.66 -10.76 -10.86
N CYS A 94 20.10 -9.88 -9.95
CA CYS A 94 20.54 -10.28 -8.62
C CYS A 94 19.39 -10.40 -7.60
N VAL A 95 18.35 -9.56 -7.72
CA VAL A 95 17.34 -9.36 -6.67
C VAL A 95 15.98 -9.91 -7.09
N ALA A 96 15.61 -9.82 -8.37
CA ALA A 96 14.29 -10.27 -8.82
C ALA A 96 14.05 -11.78 -8.61
N PRO A 97 15.02 -12.68 -8.88
CA PRO A 97 14.83 -14.12 -8.65
C PRO A 97 14.53 -14.46 -7.19
N VAL A 98 15.30 -13.91 -6.25
CA VAL A 98 15.09 -14.15 -4.80
C VAL A 98 13.76 -13.54 -4.32
N LEU A 99 13.40 -12.34 -4.78
CA LEU A 99 12.12 -11.72 -4.44
C LEU A 99 10.94 -12.55 -4.93
N ASN A 100 11.02 -13.09 -6.15
CA ASN A 100 9.96 -13.95 -6.68
C ASN A 100 9.81 -15.24 -5.86
N VAL A 101 10.90 -15.94 -5.56
CA VAL A 101 10.85 -17.16 -4.74
C VAL A 101 10.26 -16.86 -3.36
N LEU A 102 10.74 -15.81 -2.68
CA LEU A 102 10.22 -15.41 -1.36
C LEU A 102 8.73 -15.00 -1.41
N THR A 103 8.32 -14.30 -2.47
CA THR A 103 6.92 -13.90 -2.68
C THR A 103 6.02 -15.11 -2.81
N GLU A 104 6.42 -16.10 -3.60
CA GLU A 104 5.62 -17.31 -3.84
C GLU A 104 5.57 -18.19 -2.59
N CYS A 105 6.67 -18.34 -1.85
CA CYS A 105 6.67 -19.00 -0.55
C CYS A 105 5.71 -18.29 0.45
N ALA A 106 5.72 -16.95 0.50
CA ALA A 106 4.82 -16.17 1.35
C ALA A 106 3.34 -16.25 0.91
N ARG A 107 3.08 -16.33 -0.40
CA ARG A 107 1.74 -16.47 -0.96
C ARG A 107 1.15 -17.83 -0.59
N MET A 108 1.93 -18.90 -0.73
CA MET A 108 1.50 -20.28 -0.47
C MET A 108 1.45 -20.64 1.02
N HIS A 109 2.39 -20.16 1.83
CA HIS A 109 2.54 -20.60 3.22
C HIS A 109 2.31 -19.45 4.22
N ARG A 110 1.28 -19.59 5.05
CA ARG A 110 0.95 -18.61 6.11
C ARG A 110 2.10 -18.39 7.11
N PRO A 111 2.79 -19.44 7.63
CA PRO A 111 3.94 -19.25 8.50
C PRO A 111 5.05 -18.43 7.86
N ALA A 112 5.40 -18.72 6.60
CA ALA A 112 6.41 -17.98 5.84
C ALA A 112 6.05 -16.50 5.70
N ARG A 113 4.79 -16.20 5.34
CA ARG A 113 4.31 -14.83 5.20
C ARG A 113 4.40 -14.04 6.51
N LYS A 114 3.94 -14.63 7.62
CA LYS A 114 3.98 -13.98 8.94
C LYS A 114 5.42 -13.80 9.43
N PHE A 115 6.28 -14.79 9.22
CA PHE A 115 7.71 -14.70 9.51
C PHE A 115 8.37 -13.56 8.71
N LEU A 116 8.23 -13.57 7.38
CA LEU A 116 8.79 -12.55 6.51
C LEU A 116 8.23 -11.15 6.80
N LYS A 117 6.94 -11.04 7.11
CA LYS A 117 6.34 -9.77 7.53
C LYS A 117 6.98 -9.25 8.82
N ALA A 118 7.20 -10.09 9.82
CA ALA A 118 7.83 -9.69 11.07
C ALA A 118 9.28 -9.21 10.86
N GLN A 119 10.03 -9.86 9.96
CA GLN A 119 11.41 -9.50 9.65
C GLN A 119 11.53 -8.26 8.76
N VAL A 120 10.71 -8.16 7.71
CA VAL A 120 10.81 -7.10 6.68
C VAL A 120 10.00 -5.86 7.04
N LEU A 121 8.80 -6.03 7.60
CA LEU A 121 7.84 -4.97 7.90
C LEU A 121 7.44 -5.00 9.38
N PRO A 122 8.40 -4.79 10.31
CA PRO A 122 8.09 -4.76 11.73
C PRO A 122 7.09 -3.64 12.05
N PRO A 123 6.30 -3.78 13.14
CA PRO A 123 5.34 -2.76 13.54
C PRO A 123 5.96 -1.36 13.61
N LEU A 124 5.28 -0.38 13.00
CA LEU A 124 5.81 0.97 12.80
C LEU A 124 5.93 1.71 14.12
N ARG A 125 7.15 2.04 14.55
CA ARG A 125 7.38 2.98 15.67
C ARG A 125 7.71 4.38 15.15
N ASP A 126 8.50 4.46 14.09
CA ASP A 126 8.79 5.71 13.41
C ASP A 126 7.76 5.99 12.31
N VAL A 127 7.02 7.08 12.50
CA VAL A 127 5.99 7.61 11.60
C VAL A 127 6.35 8.99 11.05
N ARG A 128 7.53 9.52 11.36
CA ARG A 128 7.96 10.87 10.97
C ARG A 128 8.83 10.85 9.72
N THR A 129 9.63 9.81 9.57
CA THR A 129 10.46 9.59 8.39
C THR A 129 9.63 9.04 7.23
N ARG A 130 10.06 9.33 6.00
CA ARG A 130 9.42 8.74 4.81
C ARG A 130 9.79 7.26 4.70
N PRO A 131 8.87 6.38 4.25
CA PRO A 131 9.12 4.95 4.13
C PRO A 131 10.36 4.57 3.30
N GLU A 132 10.71 5.36 2.28
CA GLU A 132 11.90 5.14 1.44
C GLU A 132 13.23 5.61 2.05
N VAL A 133 13.21 6.31 3.18
CA VAL A 133 14.40 6.87 3.82
C VAL A 133 14.82 5.99 5.01
N GLY A 134 16.08 5.58 5.04
CA GLY A 134 16.67 4.74 6.08
C GLY A 134 17.42 3.53 5.52
N ASP A 135 18.05 2.77 6.41
CA ASP A 135 18.90 1.62 6.05
C ASP A 135 18.28 0.26 6.38
N LEU A 136 17.06 0.24 6.93
CA LEU A 136 16.34 -1.03 7.15
C LEU A 136 15.98 -1.67 5.81
N LEU A 137 15.81 -2.98 5.83
CA LEU A 137 15.39 -3.75 4.66
C LEU A 137 14.08 -3.21 4.05
N ARG A 138 13.12 -2.80 4.89
CA ARG A 138 11.91 -2.07 4.46
C ARG A 138 12.25 -0.88 3.57
N ASN A 139 13.13 0.01 4.04
CA ASN A 139 13.45 1.25 3.32
C ASN A 139 14.12 0.96 1.97
N LYS A 140 15.04 -0.01 1.94
CA LYS A 140 15.70 -0.49 0.72
C LYS A 140 14.66 -1.02 -0.29
N LEU A 141 13.72 -1.86 0.15
CA LEU A 141 12.67 -2.41 -0.73
C LEU A 141 11.67 -1.36 -1.21
N VAL A 142 11.28 -0.41 -0.35
CA VAL A 142 10.40 0.70 -0.76
C VAL A 142 11.07 1.58 -1.82
N ARG A 143 12.38 1.85 -1.71
CA ARG A 143 13.15 2.55 -2.76
C ARG A 143 13.12 1.81 -4.09
N LEU A 144 13.09 0.47 -4.09
CA LEU A 144 12.98 -0.30 -5.35
C LEU A 144 11.63 -0.13 -6.04
N MET A 145 10.55 0.23 -5.32
CA MET A 145 9.21 0.42 -5.91
C MET A 145 9.16 1.60 -6.89
N THR A 146 10.12 2.52 -6.82
CA THR A 146 10.26 3.67 -7.72
C THR A 146 11.49 3.57 -8.62
N HIS A 147 12.09 2.37 -8.73
CA HIS A 147 13.21 2.11 -9.63
C HIS A 147 12.81 2.25 -11.11
N LEU A 148 13.77 2.60 -11.98
CA LEU A 148 13.55 2.81 -13.41
C LEU A 148 13.19 1.49 -14.14
N ASP A 149 13.81 0.39 -13.73
CA ASP A 149 13.52 -0.95 -14.25
C ASP A 149 12.13 -1.43 -13.83
N THR A 150 11.29 -1.76 -14.81
CA THR A 150 9.89 -2.13 -14.59
C THR A 150 9.72 -3.51 -13.98
N ASP A 151 10.69 -4.41 -14.13
CA ASP A 151 10.67 -5.72 -13.49
C ASP A 151 11.01 -5.57 -12.01
N VAL A 152 12.10 -4.86 -11.69
CA VAL A 152 12.55 -4.64 -10.30
C VAL A 152 11.46 -3.98 -9.46
N LYS A 153 10.86 -2.90 -9.95
CA LYS A 153 9.82 -2.19 -9.20
C LYS A 153 8.57 -3.05 -8.99
N ARG A 154 8.21 -3.88 -9.98
CA ARG A 154 7.05 -4.77 -9.90
C ARG A 154 7.26 -5.85 -8.86
N VAL A 155 8.39 -6.56 -8.90
CA VAL A 155 8.65 -7.67 -7.97
C VAL A 155 8.83 -7.19 -6.53
N ALA A 156 9.45 -6.02 -6.32
CA ALA A 156 9.56 -5.43 -4.99
C ALA A 156 8.20 -5.02 -4.41
N ALA A 157 7.37 -4.35 -5.23
CA ALA A 157 6.03 -3.95 -4.82
C ALA A 157 5.12 -5.16 -4.57
N GLU A 158 5.20 -6.18 -5.43
CA GLU A 158 4.46 -7.44 -5.30
C GLU A 158 4.80 -8.16 -3.99
N PHE A 159 6.10 -8.31 -3.68
CA PHE A 159 6.57 -8.93 -2.45
C PHE A 159 5.98 -8.24 -1.22
N LEU A 160 6.13 -6.91 -1.13
CA LEU A 160 5.60 -6.12 -0.02
C LEU A 160 4.06 -6.19 0.07
N PHE A 161 3.37 -6.26 -1.06
CA PHE A 161 1.92 -6.40 -1.11
C PHE A 161 1.45 -7.75 -0.55
N VAL A 162 2.12 -8.85 -0.91
CA VAL A 162 1.86 -10.19 -0.37
C VAL A 162 2.14 -10.22 1.14
N LEU A 163 3.24 -9.62 1.62
CA LEU A 163 3.51 -9.51 3.06
C LEU A 163 2.45 -8.69 3.82
N CYS A 164 1.80 -7.74 3.13
CA CYS A 164 0.66 -7.01 3.66
C CYS A 164 -0.66 -7.80 3.61
N SER A 165 -0.60 -9.11 3.33
CA SER A 165 -1.76 -10.00 3.13
C SER A 165 -2.68 -9.44 2.04
N GLU A 166 -2.07 -8.84 1.00
CA GLU A 166 -2.74 -8.21 -0.14
C GLU A 166 -3.79 -7.15 0.27
N SER A 167 -3.58 -6.50 1.41
CA SER A 167 -4.46 -5.44 1.92
C SER A 167 -3.97 -4.07 1.49
N VAL A 168 -4.76 -3.35 0.69
CA VAL A 168 -4.42 -1.99 0.21
C VAL A 168 -4.16 -1.01 1.36
N PRO A 169 -5.01 -0.90 2.40
CA PRO A 169 -4.74 0.01 3.52
C PRO A 169 -3.43 -0.31 4.26
N ARG A 170 -3.17 -1.60 4.49
CA ARG A 170 -1.95 -2.04 5.18
C ARG A 170 -0.72 -1.79 4.32
N PHE A 171 -0.83 -2.02 3.01
CA PHE A 171 0.23 -1.74 2.06
C PHE A 171 0.60 -0.26 2.05
N ILE A 172 -0.39 0.64 1.95
CA ILE A 172 -0.19 2.08 2.01
C ILE A 172 0.44 2.51 3.35
N LYS A 173 0.03 1.92 4.47
CA LYS A 173 0.64 2.18 5.79
C LYS A 173 2.16 1.97 5.77
N TYR A 174 2.63 0.88 5.19
CA TYR A 174 4.06 0.53 5.21
C TYR A 174 4.88 1.18 4.09
N THR A 175 4.28 1.50 2.95
CA THR A 175 5.03 1.98 1.77
C THR A 175 4.77 3.44 1.42
N GLY A 176 3.69 4.04 1.90
CA GLY A 176 3.19 5.35 1.44
C GLY A 176 2.51 5.24 0.07
N TYR A 177 1.40 5.95 -0.11
CA TYR A 177 0.61 5.85 -1.34
C TYR A 177 1.40 6.29 -2.58
N GLY A 178 2.31 7.27 -2.47
CA GLY A 178 3.15 7.70 -3.58
C GLY A 178 3.98 6.56 -4.17
N ASN A 179 4.59 5.72 -3.32
CA ASN A 179 5.34 4.55 -3.76
C ASN A 179 4.40 3.42 -4.22
N ALA A 180 3.27 3.22 -3.53
CA ALA A 180 2.31 2.16 -3.82
C ALA A 180 1.50 2.36 -5.12
N ALA A 181 1.31 3.61 -5.55
CA ALA A 181 0.39 3.98 -6.62
C ALA A 181 0.64 3.21 -7.93
N GLY A 182 1.91 2.96 -8.28
CA GLY A 182 2.27 2.22 -9.48
C GLY A 182 1.71 0.79 -9.51
N LEU A 183 1.84 0.06 -8.39
CA LEU A 183 1.28 -1.30 -8.27
C LEU A 183 -0.25 -1.26 -8.19
N LEU A 184 -0.81 -0.34 -7.40
CA LEU A 184 -2.26 -0.24 -7.22
C LEU A 184 -2.97 0.11 -8.52
N ALA A 185 -2.38 0.99 -9.36
CA ALA A 185 -2.89 1.30 -10.68
C ALA A 185 -2.82 0.10 -11.62
N ALA A 186 -1.69 -0.61 -11.67
CA ALA A 186 -1.53 -1.81 -12.50
C ALA A 186 -2.51 -2.94 -12.15
N ARG A 187 -2.95 -3.00 -10.88
CA ARG A 187 -3.95 -3.98 -10.40
C ARG A 187 -5.40 -3.47 -10.41
N GLY A 188 -5.65 -2.22 -10.83
CA GLY A 188 -6.99 -1.64 -10.80
C GLY A 188 -7.56 -1.41 -9.38
N LEU A 189 -6.70 -1.33 -8.36
CA LEU A 189 -7.08 -1.22 -6.95
C LEU A 189 -7.18 0.22 -6.44
N MET A 190 -6.97 1.21 -7.32
CA MET A 190 -6.98 2.64 -6.96
C MET A 190 -8.34 3.13 -6.42
N ALA A 191 -9.44 2.54 -6.89
CA ALA A 191 -10.80 2.90 -6.47
C ALA A 191 -11.31 2.10 -5.25
N GLY A 192 -10.41 1.45 -4.50
CA GLY A 192 -10.81 0.59 -3.37
C GLY A 192 -11.41 -0.75 -3.81
N GLY A 193 -11.04 -1.21 -5.01
CA GLY A 193 -11.33 -2.57 -5.45
C GLY A 193 -10.84 -3.57 -4.39
N ARG A 194 -11.67 -4.55 -4.05
CA ARG A 194 -11.24 -5.63 -3.16
C ARG A 194 -10.39 -6.58 -4.00
N PRO A 195 -9.13 -6.86 -3.61
CA PRO A 195 -8.40 -7.95 -4.23
C PRO A 195 -9.16 -9.25 -3.96
N GLU A 196 -9.10 -10.19 -4.91
CA GLU A 196 -9.53 -11.58 -4.71
C GLU A 196 -8.56 -12.25 -3.72
N GLY A 197 -8.66 -11.90 -2.44
CA GLY A 197 -7.76 -12.35 -1.39
C GLY A 197 -8.29 -13.58 -0.67
N GLN A 198 -7.49 -14.65 -0.62
CA GLN A 198 -7.75 -15.88 0.15
C GLN A 198 -7.30 -15.75 1.63
N TYR A 199 -7.01 -14.54 2.11
CA TYR A 199 -6.37 -14.34 3.40
C TYR A 199 -7.39 -14.05 4.51
N SER A 200 -7.22 -14.72 5.65
CA SER A 200 -7.93 -14.37 6.90
C SER A 200 -7.54 -12.96 7.36
N GLU A 201 -8.47 -12.24 7.99
CA GLU A 201 -8.16 -10.97 8.66
C GLU A 201 -7.04 -11.19 9.69
N ASP A 202 -5.90 -10.54 9.48
CA ASP A 202 -4.75 -10.55 10.39
C ASP A 202 -4.97 -9.58 11.55
N GLU A 203 -4.35 -9.88 12.69
CA GLU A 203 -4.28 -9.06 13.90
C GLU A 203 -3.88 -7.61 13.63
N ASP A 204 -4.42 -6.71 14.46
CA ASP A 204 -4.03 -5.31 14.45
C ASP A 204 -2.54 -5.19 14.80
N THR A 205 -1.80 -4.56 13.89
CA THR A 205 -0.34 -4.34 14.01
C THR A 205 -0.05 -2.87 14.28
N ASP A 206 -1.08 -2.07 14.57
CA ASP A 206 -0.94 -0.66 14.90
C ASP A 206 -0.33 -0.57 16.31
N THR A 207 0.87 0.01 16.38
CA THR A 207 1.56 0.39 17.61
C THR A 207 0.85 1.58 18.26
N GLU A 208 1.11 1.85 19.53
CA GLU A 208 0.56 3.03 20.22
C GLU A 208 0.95 4.32 19.49
N GLU A 209 2.23 4.43 19.10
CA GLU A 209 2.77 5.59 18.39
C GLU A 209 2.06 5.80 17.04
N TYR A 210 1.77 4.71 16.32
CA TYR A 210 1.03 4.79 15.07
C TYR A 210 -0.43 5.19 15.28
N ARG A 211 -1.09 4.69 16.33
CA ARG A 211 -2.51 5.02 16.60
C ARG A 211 -2.70 6.49 16.94
N GLU A 212 -1.81 7.07 17.74
CA GLU A 212 -1.81 8.50 18.07
C GLU A 212 -1.55 9.36 16.82
N ALA A 213 -0.60 8.95 16.00
CA ALA A 213 -0.20 9.70 14.81
C ALA A 213 -1.13 9.52 13.61
N LYS A 214 -1.97 8.48 13.57
CA LYS A 214 -2.78 8.07 12.41
C LYS A 214 -3.58 9.19 11.77
N ALA A 215 -4.10 10.12 12.58
CA ALA A 215 -4.88 11.28 12.11
C ALA A 215 -4.01 12.36 11.44
N SER A 216 -2.71 12.38 11.70
CA SER A 216 -1.75 13.38 11.21
C SER A 216 -0.81 12.83 10.14
N ILE A 217 -0.89 11.53 9.81
CA ILE A 217 -0.10 10.92 8.74
C ILE A 217 -0.71 11.30 7.39
N ASN A 218 0.09 11.89 6.51
CA ASN A 218 -0.27 12.10 5.12
C ASN A 218 -0.21 10.75 4.37
N PRO A 219 -1.33 10.24 3.81
CA PRO A 219 -1.35 8.95 3.13
C PRO A 219 -0.42 8.89 1.91
N VAL A 220 -0.16 10.02 1.25
CA VAL A 220 0.72 10.12 0.07
C VAL A 220 2.17 9.89 0.45
N THR A 221 2.64 10.61 1.46
CA THR A 221 4.06 10.60 1.88
C THR A 221 4.36 9.53 2.93
N GLY A 222 3.33 8.95 3.56
CA GLY A 222 3.48 7.90 4.58
C GLY A 222 4.11 8.38 5.88
N ARG A 223 4.14 9.69 6.13
CA ARG A 223 4.71 10.32 7.32
C ARG A 223 3.76 11.33 7.95
N VAL A 224 3.98 11.63 9.23
CA VAL A 224 3.37 12.76 9.92
C VAL A 224 3.93 14.05 9.32
N GLU A 225 3.02 14.93 8.89
CA GLU A 225 3.38 16.27 8.46
C GLU A 225 2.84 17.27 9.48
N GLU A 226 3.66 18.29 9.79
CA GLU A 226 3.18 19.41 10.58
C GLU A 226 2.04 20.09 9.82
N LYS A 227 0.94 20.37 10.52
CA LYS A 227 -0.17 21.09 9.91
C LYS A 227 0.38 22.45 9.46
N PRO A 228 0.26 22.80 8.16
CA PRO A 228 0.69 24.11 7.70
C PRO A 228 -0.03 25.18 8.53
N PRO A 229 0.62 26.31 8.83
CA PRO A 229 -0.04 27.41 9.52
C PRO A 229 -1.31 27.78 8.74
N ASN A 230 -2.37 28.12 9.46
CA ASN A 230 -3.64 28.44 8.84
C ASN A 230 -3.42 29.66 7.92
N PRO A 231 -3.63 29.55 6.60
CA PRO A 231 -3.36 30.66 5.68
C PRO A 231 -4.24 31.90 5.97
N MET A 232 -5.34 31.70 6.70
CA MET A 232 -6.27 32.76 7.12
C MET A 232 -5.93 33.36 8.51
N GLU A 233 -4.87 32.90 9.17
CA GLU A 233 -4.47 33.38 10.49
C GLU A 233 -3.91 34.80 10.37
N GLY A 234 -4.50 35.75 11.10
CA GLY A 234 -4.15 37.18 11.01
C GLY A 234 -4.89 37.97 9.93
N MET A 235 -5.77 37.35 9.13
CA MET A 235 -6.63 38.06 8.17
C MET A 235 -7.93 38.58 8.81
N THR A 236 -8.38 39.75 8.39
CA THR A 236 -9.71 40.28 8.77
C THR A 236 -10.83 39.51 8.05
N GLU A 237 -12.04 39.48 8.60
CA GLU A 237 -13.18 38.77 7.98
C GLU A 237 -13.44 39.20 6.53
N GLU A 238 -13.29 40.49 6.22
CA GLU A 238 -13.44 41.01 4.86
C GLU A 238 -12.35 40.46 3.91
N GLN A 239 -11.11 40.32 4.38
CA GLN A 239 -10.03 39.70 3.61
C GLN A 239 -10.29 38.21 3.40
N LYS A 240 -10.84 37.52 4.41
CA LYS A 240 -11.20 36.11 4.29
C LYS A 240 -12.28 35.89 3.23
N GLU A 241 -13.31 36.75 3.21
CA GLU A 241 -14.36 36.71 2.19
C GLU A 241 -13.81 36.96 0.78
N HIS A 242 -12.86 37.89 0.64
CA HIS A 242 -12.24 38.20 -0.65
C HIS A 242 -11.41 37.03 -1.20
N GLU A 243 -10.63 36.35 -0.35
CA GLU A 243 -9.89 35.15 -0.75
C GLU A 243 -10.81 33.97 -1.09
N ALA A 244 -11.88 33.78 -0.32
CA ALA A 244 -12.89 32.76 -0.62
C ALA A 244 -13.54 33.01 -1.99
N MET A 245 -13.89 34.27 -2.30
CA MET A 245 -14.46 34.65 -3.60
C MET A 245 -13.46 34.43 -4.74
N LYS A 246 -12.17 34.66 -4.50
CA LYS A 246 -11.09 34.38 -5.45
C LYS A 246 -10.96 32.88 -5.74
N LEU A 247 -11.07 32.03 -4.72
CA LEU A 247 -11.07 30.56 -4.85
C LEU A 247 -12.27 30.06 -5.67
N VAL A 248 -13.47 30.57 -5.38
CA VAL A 248 -14.68 30.24 -6.16
C VAL A 248 -14.49 30.61 -7.63
N ASN A 249 -13.95 31.81 -7.91
CA ASN A 249 -13.67 32.25 -9.26
C ASN A 249 -12.59 31.38 -9.95
N MET A 250 -11.58 30.90 -9.22
CA MET A 250 -10.58 29.97 -9.76
C MET A 250 -11.20 28.61 -10.10
N PHE A 251 -12.09 28.10 -9.25
CA PHE A 251 -12.80 26.84 -9.50
C PHE A 251 -13.79 26.94 -10.66
N ASP A 252 -14.51 28.07 -10.76
CA ASP A 252 -15.41 28.36 -11.88
C ASP A 252 -14.61 28.49 -13.19
N LYS A 253 -13.42 29.13 -13.16
CA LYS A 253 -12.52 29.17 -14.33
C LYS A 253 -12.02 27.78 -14.73
N LEU A 254 -11.54 26.98 -13.78
CA LEU A 254 -11.06 25.60 -14.02
C LEU A 254 -12.17 24.68 -14.55
N SER A 255 -13.40 24.83 -14.06
CA SER A 255 -14.53 24.03 -14.54
C SER A 255 -15.04 24.46 -15.91
N ARG A 256 -14.85 25.74 -16.29
CA ARG A 256 -15.19 26.28 -17.62
C ARG A 256 -14.10 26.04 -18.66
N THR A 257 -12.83 26.10 -18.30
CA THR A 257 -11.72 25.61 -19.13
C THR A 257 -11.74 24.09 -19.08
N ARG A 258 -12.50 23.45 -19.99
CA ARG A 258 -12.53 21.99 -20.12
C ARG A 258 -11.12 21.40 -20.05
N ILE A 259 -10.88 20.59 -19.04
CA ILE A 259 -9.93 19.49 -19.14
C ILE A 259 -10.53 18.52 -20.15
N GLU A 260 -10.20 18.71 -21.43
CA GLU A 260 -10.36 17.68 -22.45
C GLU A 260 -9.27 16.63 -22.26
N ASP A 261 -9.31 15.90 -21.14
CA ASP A 261 -8.58 14.64 -21.03
C ASP A 261 -9.59 13.52 -20.79
N LYS A 262 -9.81 12.78 -21.88
CA LYS A 262 -10.59 11.56 -21.95
C LYS A 262 -9.85 10.43 -21.24
N THR A 263 -9.87 10.43 -19.92
CA THR A 263 -9.79 9.18 -19.15
C THR A 263 -10.64 9.33 -17.90
N PRO A 264 -11.76 8.60 -17.76
CA PRO A 264 -12.53 8.65 -16.52
C PRO A 264 -11.69 8.06 -15.40
N VAL A 265 -11.29 8.89 -14.44
CA VAL A 265 -10.90 8.42 -13.11
C VAL A 265 -12.20 8.00 -12.42
N PRO A 266 -12.43 6.70 -12.13
CA PRO A 266 -13.70 6.29 -11.54
C PRO A 266 -13.79 6.84 -10.11
N GLY A 267 -14.77 7.71 -9.86
CA GLY A 267 -15.11 8.17 -8.50
C GLY A 267 -14.99 9.67 -8.23
N ILE A 268 -14.54 10.49 -9.17
CA ILE A 268 -14.62 11.95 -9.06
C ILE A 268 -15.47 12.48 -10.21
N SER A 269 -16.80 12.42 -10.04
CA SER A 269 -17.69 13.31 -10.78
C SER A 269 -17.62 14.68 -10.09
N LEU A 270 -16.90 15.64 -10.69
CA LEU A 270 -17.08 17.04 -10.32
C LEU A 270 -18.54 17.40 -10.69
N GLY A 271 -19.41 17.44 -9.69
CA GLY A 271 -20.77 17.96 -9.84
C GLY A 271 -20.72 19.42 -10.29
N ARG A 272 -21.64 19.82 -11.15
CA ARG A 272 -21.82 21.21 -11.55
C ARG A 272 -22.26 22.03 -10.33
N LEU A 273 -21.64 23.18 -10.09
CA LEU A 273 -22.10 24.12 -9.06
C LEU A 273 -23.34 24.87 -9.58
N HIS A 274 -24.47 24.73 -8.89
CA HIS A 274 -25.70 25.48 -9.16
C HIS A 274 -26.03 26.43 -8.00
N THR A 275 -26.36 27.69 -8.32
CA THR A 275 -26.92 28.65 -7.37
C THR A 275 -28.39 28.32 -7.12
N VAL A 276 -28.76 27.91 -5.89
CA VAL A 276 -30.14 27.57 -5.54
C VAL A 276 -30.88 28.78 -4.97
N SER A 277 -32.03 29.11 -5.56
CA SER A 277 -32.94 30.15 -5.04
C SER A 277 -33.80 29.61 -3.90
N ARG A 278 -34.14 30.49 -2.94
CA ARG A 278 -34.87 30.15 -1.70
C ARG A 278 -36.23 29.46 -1.93
N SER A 279 -36.83 29.61 -3.11
CA SER A 279 -38.09 28.98 -3.53
C SER A 279 -37.96 27.47 -3.80
N GLN A 280 -36.76 26.92 -3.90
CA GLN A 280 -36.48 25.52 -4.24
C GLN A 280 -36.10 24.64 -3.02
N MET A 281 -36.21 25.18 -1.80
CA MET A 281 -35.87 24.50 -0.54
C MET A 281 -37.11 24.02 0.23
N GLY A 282 -37.15 22.74 0.61
CA GLY A 282 -38.18 22.15 1.48
C GLY A 282 -37.68 21.98 2.92
N ARG A 283 -38.59 21.91 3.90
CA ARG A 283 -38.23 21.63 5.31
C ARG A 283 -38.40 20.15 5.63
N ASN A 284 -37.42 19.56 6.31
CA ASN A 284 -37.59 18.23 6.90
C ASN A 284 -38.29 18.29 8.27
N SER A 285 -38.59 17.12 8.83
CA SER A 285 -39.28 16.95 10.12
C SER A 285 -38.54 17.57 11.33
N ASN A 286 -37.26 17.91 11.17
CA ASN A 286 -36.45 18.57 12.20
C ASN A 286 -36.30 20.09 11.95
N GLY A 287 -37.09 20.67 11.03
CA GLY A 287 -37.11 22.11 10.77
C GLY A 287 -35.97 22.64 9.91
N VAL A 288 -35.10 21.78 9.36
CA VAL A 288 -33.95 22.15 8.53
C VAL A 288 -34.38 22.35 7.08
N LEU A 289 -33.98 23.47 6.46
CA LEU A 289 -34.17 23.71 5.01
C LEU A 289 -33.17 22.89 4.21
N LEU A 290 -33.66 22.02 3.32
CA LEU A 290 -32.87 21.21 2.40
C LEU A 290 -33.43 21.31 0.97
N PRO A 291 -32.58 21.28 -0.07
CA PRO A 291 -33.03 21.17 -1.46
C PRO A 291 -33.65 19.78 -1.74
N GLY A 292 -34.66 19.75 -2.61
CA GLY A 292 -35.37 18.52 -2.96
C GLY A 292 -34.50 17.54 -3.78
N LYS A 293 -34.33 16.32 -3.24
CA LYS A 293 -33.86 15.07 -3.88
C LYS A 293 -33.05 15.18 -5.18
N GLN A 294 -31.83 15.70 -5.15
CA GLN A 294 -30.73 15.34 -6.08
C GLN A 294 -29.35 15.48 -5.40
N PRO A 295 -28.33 14.68 -5.80
CA PRO A 295 -27.02 14.66 -5.15
C PRO A 295 -26.14 15.79 -5.68
N GLU A 296 -26.04 16.92 -4.96
CA GLU A 296 -25.15 18.03 -5.33
C GLU A 296 -24.53 18.72 -4.09
N LEU A 297 -23.40 19.41 -4.31
CA LEU A 297 -22.72 20.26 -3.33
C LEU A 297 -23.50 21.58 -3.13
N PHE A 298 -23.84 21.91 -1.88
CA PHE A 298 -24.59 23.15 -1.58
C PHE A 298 -23.88 24.04 -0.56
N LEU A 299 -23.99 25.36 -0.77
CA LEU A 299 -23.64 26.40 0.22
C LEU A 299 -24.93 26.84 0.92
N SER A 300 -24.98 26.76 2.25
CA SER A 300 -26.13 27.19 3.05
C SER A 300 -25.73 28.20 4.13
N ARG A 301 -26.55 29.24 4.31
CA ARG A 301 -26.35 30.32 5.30
C ARG A 301 -27.30 30.07 6.49
N ARG A 302 -26.76 29.85 7.69
CA ARG A 302 -27.59 29.72 8.91
C ARG A 302 -28.21 31.09 9.28
N ARG A 303 -29.46 31.09 9.75
CA ARG A 303 -30.05 32.28 10.39
C ARG A 303 -29.44 32.43 11.78
N GLY A 304 -28.77 33.55 12.02
CA GLY A 304 -28.32 33.98 13.35
C GLY A 304 -26.82 34.03 13.60
N GLY A 305 -25.97 33.67 12.64
CA GLY A 305 -24.50 33.79 12.75
C GLY A 305 -23.86 33.80 11.36
N GLY A 306 -22.87 34.66 11.16
CA GLY A 306 -22.32 35.05 9.85
C GLY A 306 -21.52 33.99 9.08
N SER A 307 -21.50 32.72 9.49
CA SER A 307 -20.65 31.70 8.86
C SER A 307 -21.34 30.96 7.70
N LEU A 308 -20.61 30.79 6.59
CA LEU A 308 -20.99 30.01 5.41
C LEU A 308 -20.64 28.53 5.65
N CYS A 309 -21.62 27.64 5.50
CA CYS A 309 -21.40 26.20 5.67
C CYS A 309 -21.48 25.47 4.31
N LEU A 310 -20.44 24.70 3.98
CA LEU A 310 -20.40 23.84 2.80
C LEU A 310 -20.97 22.47 3.19
N VAL A 311 -22.09 22.07 2.62
CA VAL A 311 -22.71 20.77 2.88
C VAL A 311 -22.42 19.85 1.71
N MET A 312 -21.60 18.83 1.95
CA MET A 312 -21.38 17.70 1.02
C MET A 312 -22.29 16.54 1.40
N THR A 313 -23.21 16.16 0.54
CA THR A 313 -23.93 14.89 0.65
C THR A 313 -23.15 13.80 -0.11
N ALA A 314 -22.38 13.01 0.62
CA ALA A 314 -21.78 11.80 0.07
C ALA A 314 -22.73 10.61 0.26
N HIS A 315 -23.12 9.94 -0.81
CA HIS A 315 -23.75 8.62 -0.70
C HIS A 315 -22.68 7.61 -0.28
N ARG A 316 -22.77 7.06 0.94
CA ARG A 316 -22.18 5.76 1.27
C ARG A 316 -23.26 4.82 1.75
N THR A 317 -23.30 3.66 1.12
CA THR A 317 -23.99 2.47 1.62
C THR A 317 -23.54 2.19 3.05
N GLY A 318 -24.46 2.34 4.00
CA GLY A 318 -24.39 1.78 5.35
C GLY A 318 -23.34 2.37 6.29
N LYS A 319 -23.83 3.18 7.24
CA LYS A 319 -23.20 3.53 8.54
C LYS A 319 -21.96 4.45 8.50
N GLN A 320 -22.22 5.75 8.36
CA GLN A 320 -21.76 6.86 9.24
C GLN A 320 -21.93 8.18 8.47
N GLU A 321 -22.83 9.04 8.93
CA GLU A 321 -22.93 10.43 8.46
C GLU A 321 -21.77 11.23 9.09
N ALA A 322 -20.79 11.64 8.30
CA ALA A 322 -19.79 12.61 8.73
C ALA A 322 -20.36 14.03 8.54
N GLN A 323 -20.88 14.62 9.62
CA GLN A 323 -21.13 16.06 9.69
C GLN A 323 -19.78 16.78 9.80
N TRP A 324 -19.34 17.44 8.72
CA TRP A 324 -18.26 18.42 8.80
C TRP A 324 -18.85 19.74 9.26
N GLY A 325 -18.95 19.91 10.58
CA GLY A 325 -19.10 21.22 11.20
C GLY A 325 -17.71 21.82 11.38
N PHE A 326 -17.47 23.02 10.86
CA PHE A 326 -16.34 23.83 11.31
C PHE A 326 -16.60 24.20 12.79
N PRO A 327 -15.72 23.84 13.74
CA PRO A 327 -15.82 24.37 15.09
C PRO A 327 -15.50 25.87 15.09
N GLU A 328 -16.06 26.57 16.08
CA GLU A 328 -15.95 28.02 16.32
C GLU A 328 -14.51 28.56 16.29
#